data_AF-A0A9N9A3W8-F1
#
_entry.id   AF-A0A9N9A3W8-F1
#
_cell.length_a   1.000
_cell.length_b   1.000
_cell.length_c   1.000
_cell.angle_alpha   90.00
_cell.angle_beta   90.00
_cell.angle_gamma   90.00
#
_symmetry.space_group_name_H-M   'P 1'
#
loop_
_entity.id
_entity.type
_entity.pdbx_description
1 polymer ?
#
loop_
_entity_poly.entity_id
_entity_poly.type
_entity_poly.pdbx_seq_one_letter_code
_entity_poly.pdbx_strand_id
1 'polypeptide(L)'
;MLAIATKIIKKYKLTSKMNISKLGQYTSEFLENFTNDRKQNQACRHLQDSFKFSSKQRSGKTKTINLTTSNRYQNLISILQELKKETIEEMAYRFLQNKLSIRNIRAKAYALALLALNANAGSSQLSRLRKELRNLGASSQISKATKFSDITKDVNEIQKNQ
;
A
#
# COMPACT_ATOMS: atom_id res chain seq x y z
N MET A 1 -7.09 2.31 -24.67
CA MET A 1 -5.90 1.42 -24.55
C MET A 1 -5.36 0.98 -25.91
N LEU A 2 -6.21 0.57 -26.87
CA LEU A 2 -5.77 0.01 -28.16
C LEU A 2 -4.74 0.88 -28.91
N ALA A 3 -5.01 2.18 -29.08
CA ALA A 3 -4.13 3.09 -29.84
C ALA A 3 -2.71 3.28 -29.23
N ILE A 4 -2.59 3.22 -27.90
CA ILE A 4 -1.30 3.37 -27.22
C ILE A 4 -0.48 2.08 -27.38
N ALA A 5 -1.13 0.92 -27.26
CA ALA A 5 -0.50 -0.37 -27.51
C ALA A 5 0.02 -0.47 -28.95
N THR A 6 -0.76 -0.02 -29.95
CA THR A 6 -0.31 -0.01 -31.34
C THR A 6 0.90 0.90 -31.56
N LYS A 7 0.95 2.07 -30.90
CA LYS A 7 2.07 3.02 -30.99
C LYS A 7 3.36 2.44 -30.40
N ILE A 8 3.24 1.73 -29.28
CA ILE A 8 4.36 1.03 -28.62
C ILE A 8 4.86 -0.12 -29.51
N ILE A 9 3.96 -0.98 -30.01
CA ILE A 9 4.33 -2.08 -30.92
C ILE A 9 5.10 -1.56 -32.13
N LYS A 10 4.68 -0.42 -32.71
CA LYS A 10 5.35 0.21 -33.85
C LYS A 10 6.72 0.82 -33.46
N LYS A 11 6.81 1.54 -32.33
CA LYS A 11 8.03 2.22 -31.87
C LYS A 11 9.16 1.23 -31.56
N TYR A 12 8.85 0.13 -30.90
CA TYR A 12 9.85 -0.88 -30.49
C TYR A 12 9.90 -2.11 -31.40
N LYS A 13 9.17 -2.07 -32.53
CA LYS A 13 9.06 -3.18 -33.51
C LYS A 13 8.79 -4.54 -32.83
N LEU A 14 7.91 -4.53 -31.83
CA LEU A 14 7.62 -5.72 -31.02
C LEU A 14 7.01 -6.81 -31.90
N THR A 15 7.59 -8.00 -31.87
CA THR A 15 7.15 -9.16 -32.64
C THR A 15 6.59 -10.23 -31.69
N SER A 16 5.59 -11.01 -32.10
CA SER A 16 4.97 -12.02 -31.23
C SER A 16 5.95 -13.13 -30.77
N LYS A 17 7.09 -13.28 -31.46
CA LYS A 17 8.17 -14.24 -31.14
C LYS A 17 9.21 -13.70 -30.15
N MET A 18 9.05 -12.48 -29.63
CA MET A 18 10.06 -11.84 -28.77
C MET A 18 10.10 -12.47 -27.37
N ASN A 19 11.31 -12.70 -26.85
CA ASN A 19 11.50 -13.30 -25.54
C ASN A 19 11.03 -12.35 -24.41
N ILE A 20 10.32 -12.89 -23.42
CA ILE A 20 9.79 -12.18 -22.24
C ILE A 20 10.89 -11.40 -21.51
N SER A 21 12.11 -11.94 -21.43
CA SER A 21 13.25 -11.24 -20.81
C SER A 21 13.61 -9.94 -21.54
N LYS A 22 13.54 -9.95 -22.87
CA LYS A 22 13.82 -8.77 -23.71
C LYS A 22 12.66 -7.77 -23.68
N LEU A 23 11.42 -8.25 -23.50
CA LEU A 23 10.26 -7.40 -23.26
C LEU A 23 10.32 -6.72 -21.89
N GLY A 24 10.81 -7.45 -20.88
CA GLY A 24 11.00 -6.96 -19.51
C GLY A 24 11.89 -5.72 -19.40
N GLN A 25 12.83 -5.55 -20.33
CA GLN A 25 13.73 -4.39 -20.38
C GLN A 25 13.00 -3.07 -20.67
N TYR A 26 11.83 -3.10 -21.32
CA TYR A 26 11.06 -1.91 -21.68
C TYR A 26 9.91 -1.60 -20.72
N THR A 27 9.75 -2.40 -19.65
CA THR A 27 8.60 -2.32 -18.73
C THR A 27 8.46 -0.94 -18.09
N SER A 28 9.57 -0.35 -17.64
CA SER A 28 9.58 0.97 -17.00
C SER A 28 9.20 2.10 -17.97
N GLU A 29 9.71 2.05 -19.21
CA GLU A 29 9.41 3.05 -20.24
C GLU A 29 7.96 2.93 -20.73
N PHE A 30 7.39 1.72 -20.74
CA PHE A 30 5.97 1.53 -20.99
C PHE A 30 5.13 2.13 -19.87
N LEU A 31 5.47 1.85 -18.61
CA LEU A 31 4.74 2.35 -17.46
C LEU A 31 4.71 3.88 -17.43
N GLU A 32 5.84 4.53 -17.73
CA GLU A 32 5.94 5.99 -17.84
C GLU A 32 5.07 6.53 -18.98
N ASN A 33 5.10 5.89 -20.16
CA ASN A 33 4.24 6.28 -21.29
C ASN A 33 2.73 6.08 -21.05
N PHE A 34 2.36 5.14 -20.18
CA PHE A 34 0.97 4.93 -19.77
C PHE A 34 0.53 5.90 -18.66
N THR A 35 1.47 6.41 -17.86
CA THR A 35 1.20 7.31 -16.73
C THR A 35 1.28 8.74 -17.20
N ASN A 36 0.21 9.21 -17.86
CA ASN A 36 0.14 10.61 -18.30
C ASN A 36 -0.41 11.47 -17.15
N ASP A 37 0.50 11.91 -16.27
CA ASP A 37 0.22 12.76 -15.10
C ASP A 37 -0.63 13.98 -15.46
N ARG A 38 -0.49 14.50 -16.68
CA ARG A 38 -1.24 15.67 -17.16
C ARG A 38 -2.75 15.39 -17.25
N LYS A 39 -3.14 14.21 -17.75
CA LYS A 39 -4.55 13.82 -17.85
C LYS A 39 -5.14 13.46 -16.48
N GLN A 40 -4.35 12.83 -15.63
CA GLN A 40 -4.75 12.52 -14.26
C GLN A 40 -4.96 13.81 -13.45
N ASN A 41 -4.03 14.76 -13.53
CA ASN A 41 -4.15 16.06 -12.88
C ASN A 41 -5.31 16.89 -13.42
N GLN A 42 -5.59 16.83 -14.74
CA GLN A 42 -6.74 17.51 -15.32
C GLN A 42 -8.07 16.92 -14.83
N ALA A 43 -8.18 15.58 -14.76
CA ALA A 43 -9.35 14.91 -14.18
C ALA A 43 -9.52 15.24 -12.69
N CYS A 44 -8.42 15.31 -11.91
CA CYS A 44 -8.45 15.73 -10.52
C CYS A 44 -8.90 17.18 -10.35
N ARG A 45 -8.42 18.11 -11.19
CA ARG A 45 -8.86 19.52 -11.16
C ARG A 45 -10.34 19.65 -11.50
N HIS A 46 -10.80 18.96 -12.54
CA HIS A 46 -12.22 19.01 -12.92
C HIS A 46 -13.15 18.46 -11.83
N LEU A 47 -12.73 17.40 -11.13
CA LEU A 47 -13.48 16.86 -9.98
C LEU A 47 -13.45 17.80 -8.76
N GLN A 48 -12.35 18.53 -8.54
CA GLN A 48 -12.26 19.53 -7.47
C GLN A 48 -13.15 20.75 -7.75
N ASP A 49 -13.12 21.26 -8.98
CA ASP A 49 -13.90 22.43 -9.40
C ASP A 49 -15.40 22.14 -9.40
N SER A 50 -15.81 20.93 -9.83
CA SER A 50 -17.23 20.54 -9.89
C SER A 50 -17.87 20.34 -8.50
N PHE A 51 -17.08 20.04 -7.46
CA PHE A 51 -17.56 19.76 -6.11
C PHE A 51 -17.20 20.85 -5.08
N LYS A 52 -16.53 21.94 -5.46
CA LYS A 52 -16.06 23.03 -4.58
C LYS A 52 -15.38 22.52 -3.30
N PHE A 53 -14.43 21.58 -3.42
CA PHE A 53 -13.65 21.17 -2.25
C PHE A 53 -12.66 22.28 -1.85
N SER A 54 -12.86 22.86 -0.67
CA SER A 54 -11.91 23.81 -0.08
C SER A 54 -10.63 23.06 0.33
N SER A 55 -9.48 23.65 0.05
CA SER A 55 -8.15 23.07 0.32
C SER A 55 -7.86 22.78 1.80
N LYS A 56 -8.78 23.14 2.72
CA LYS A 56 -8.67 22.95 4.17
C LYS A 56 -9.49 21.80 4.75
N GLN A 57 -10.12 20.94 3.95
CA GLN A 57 -10.75 19.72 4.44
C GLN A 57 -10.03 18.48 3.91
N ARG A 58 -8.88 18.17 4.52
CA ARG A 58 -8.14 16.90 4.36
C ARG A 58 -8.39 15.95 5.55
N SER A 59 -9.61 15.96 6.08
CA SER A 59 -10.08 14.97 7.04
C SER A 59 -11.53 14.58 6.72
N GLY A 60 -11.79 13.27 6.69
CA GLY A 60 -13.15 12.72 6.66
C GLY A 60 -13.75 12.47 5.28
N LYS A 61 -14.03 11.20 5.01
CA LYS A 61 -14.83 10.63 3.90
C LYS A 61 -14.04 10.29 2.63
N THR A 62 -13.34 9.16 2.69
CA THR A 62 -13.01 8.39 1.48
C THR A 62 -14.32 7.91 0.84
N LYS A 63 -14.70 8.52 -0.29
CA LYS A 63 -15.66 7.93 -1.24
C LYS A 63 -15.19 6.52 -1.56
N THR A 64 -16.07 5.55 -1.34
CA THR A 64 -15.88 4.13 -1.62
C THR A 64 -15.60 3.97 -3.11
N ILE A 65 -14.33 3.77 -3.46
CA ILE A 65 -13.96 3.32 -4.80
C ILE A 65 -14.22 1.82 -4.79
N ASN A 66 -15.41 1.41 -5.24
CA ASN A 66 -15.69 0.02 -5.52
C ASN A 66 -14.84 -0.40 -6.72
N LEU A 67 -13.58 -0.77 -6.45
CA LEU A 67 -12.67 -1.31 -7.45
C LEU A 67 -12.98 -2.80 -7.60
N THR A 68 -13.92 -3.08 -8.49
CA THR A 68 -14.31 -4.44 -8.86
C THR A 68 -13.20 -5.10 -9.67
N THR A 69 -12.21 -5.76 -9.05
CA THR A 69 -11.54 -6.98 -9.56
C THR A 69 -10.40 -7.49 -8.66
N SER A 70 -10.34 -8.82 -8.53
CA SER A 70 -9.32 -9.67 -7.88
C SER A 70 -9.42 -9.83 -6.35
N ASN A 71 -9.66 -11.08 -5.90
CA ASN A 71 -9.78 -11.54 -4.51
C ASN A 71 -8.66 -11.07 -3.57
N ARG A 72 -7.49 -10.68 -4.09
CA ARG A 72 -6.39 -10.15 -3.27
C ARG A 72 -6.62 -8.73 -2.76
N TYR A 73 -7.36 -7.89 -3.50
CA TYR A 73 -7.62 -6.50 -3.12
C TYR A 73 -8.84 -6.36 -2.21
N GLN A 74 -9.81 -7.28 -2.28
CA GLN A 74 -10.92 -7.28 -1.32
C GLN A 74 -10.42 -7.48 0.12
N ASN A 75 -9.47 -8.40 0.32
CA ASN A 75 -8.86 -8.60 1.62
C ASN A 75 -8.12 -7.34 2.12
N LEU A 76 -7.39 -6.65 1.25
CA LEU A 76 -6.73 -5.38 1.60
C LEU A 76 -7.75 -4.27 1.94
N ILE A 77 -8.83 -4.13 1.19
CA ILE A 77 -9.88 -3.13 1.46
C ILE A 77 -10.56 -3.41 2.80
N SER A 78 -10.88 -4.67 3.10
CA SER A 78 -11.44 -5.07 4.39
C SER A 78 -10.46 -4.81 5.54
N ILE A 79 -9.18 -5.18 5.38
CA ILE A 79 -8.12 -4.88 6.35
C ILE A 79 -8.02 -3.37 6.59
N LEU A 80 -8.04 -2.56 5.53
CA LEU A 80 -7.98 -1.09 5.63
C LEU A 80 -9.17 -0.49 6.37
N GLN A 81 -10.38 -1.05 6.20
CA GLN A 81 -11.58 -0.61 6.91
C GLN A 81 -11.54 -0.98 8.40
N GLU A 82 -11.03 -2.17 8.74
CA GLU A 82 -10.82 -2.59 10.13
C GLU A 82 -9.76 -1.69 10.81
N LEU A 83 -8.61 -1.49 10.16
CA LEU A 83 -7.49 -0.72 10.70
C LEU A 83 -7.80 0.78 10.92
N LYS A 84 -8.79 1.34 10.23
CA LYS A 84 -9.21 2.75 10.41
C LYS A 84 -9.95 3.00 11.72
N LYS A 85 -10.57 1.97 12.29
CA LYS A 85 -11.37 2.07 13.52
C LYS A 85 -10.69 1.39 14.71
N GLU A 86 -9.87 0.39 14.44
CA GLU A 86 -9.20 -0.44 15.43
C GLU A 86 -7.98 0.26 16.04
N THR A 87 -7.92 0.31 17.36
CA THR A 87 -6.73 0.78 18.09
C THR A 87 -5.61 -0.27 18.07
N ILE A 88 -4.37 0.14 18.33
CA ILE A 88 -3.21 -0.79 18.37
C ILE A 88 -3.39 -1.87 19.45
N GLU A 89 -4.03 -1.51 20.57
CA GLU A 89 -4.34 -2.43 21.65
C GLU A 89 -5.37 -3.48 21.22
N GLU A 90 -6.52 -3.05 20.66
CA GLU A 90 -7.55 -3.95 20.13
C GLU A 90 -6.99 -4.90 19.07
N MET A 91 -6.12 -4.41 18.19
CA MET A 91 -5.45 -5.23 17.18
C MET A 91 -4.57 -6.32 17.80
N ALA A 92 -3.82 -5.98 18.87
CA ALA A 92 -2.99 -6.94 19.58
C ALA A 92 -3.84 -8.04 20.24
N TYR A 93 -4.97 -7.67 20.88
CA TYR A 93 -5.94 -8.63 21.40
C TYR A 93 -6.51 -9.53 20.30
N ARG A 94 -6.90 -8.97 19.14
CA ARG A 94 -7.44 -9.72 18.01
C ARG A 94 -6.44 -10.71 17.41
N PHE A 95 -5.15 -10.39 17.41
CA PHE A 95 -4.10 -11.31 16.94
C PHE A 95 -3.98 -12.55 17.81
N LEU A 96 -4.25 -12.42 19.11
CA LEU A 96 -4.20 -13.52 20.06
C LEU A 96 -5.50 -14.31 20.10
N GLN A 97 -6.64 -13.64 20.04
CA GLN A 97 -7.94 -14.25 20.27
C GLN A 97 -8.49 -15.00 19.03
N ASN A 98 -8.26 -14.51 17.82
CA ASN A 98 -8.97 -15.01 16.63
C ASN A 98 -8.34 -16.24 15.94
N LYS A 99 -7.33 -16.88 16.55
CA LYS A 99 -6.52 -17.91 15.87
C LYS A 99 -6.10 -17.47 14.45
N LEU A 100 -5.71 -16.19 14.33
CA LEU A 100 -5.34 -15.62 13.03
C LEU A 100 -4.08 -16.33 12.51
N SER A 101 -4.04 -16.67 11.23
CA SER A 101 -2.83 -17.25 10.64
C SER A 101 -1.66 -16.26 10.74
N ILE A 102 -0.44 -16.76 10.91
CA ILE A 102 0.78 -15.95 10.95
C ILE A 102 0.90 -15.05 9.72
N ARG A 103 0.45 -15.53 8.55
CA ARG A 103 0.40 -14.76 7.30
C ARG A 103 -0.52 -13.55 7.41
N ASN A 104 -1.70 -13.71 8.00
CA ASN A 104 -2.66 -12.62 8.17
C ASN A 104 -2.18 -11.61 9.22
N ILE A 105 -1.57 -12.07 10.31
CA ILE A 105 -0.92 -11.22 11.31
C ILE A 105 0.16 -10.35 10.66
N ARG A 106 1.04 -10.97 9.86
CA ARG A 106 2.08 -10.28 9.11
C ARG A 106 1.49 -9.24 8.15
N ALA A 107 0.46 -9.60 7.40
CA ALA A 107 -0.19 -8.69 6.44
C ALA A 107 -0.82 -7.48 7.14
N LYS A 108 -1.55 -7.68 8.25
CA LYS A 108 -2.17 -6.59 9.01
C LYS A 108 -1.13 -5.66 9.65
N ALA A 109 -0.09 -6.22 10.27
CA ALA A 109 0.98 -5.42 10.86
C ALA A 109 1.74 -4.60 9.79
N TYR A 110 1.98 -5.19 8.62
CA TYR A 110 2.61 -4.48 7.51
C TYR A 110 1.72 -3.36 6.95
N ALA A 111 0.41 -3.62 6.80
CA ALA A 111 -0.55 -2.62 6.37
C ALA A 111 -0.66 -1.45 7.36
N LEU A 112 -0.64 -1.72 8.68
CA LEU A 112 -0.57 -0.69 9.72
C LEU A 112 0.62 0.24 9.51
N ALA A 113 1.82 -0.32 9.27
CA ALA A 113 3.02 0.47 9.06
C ALA A 113 2.98 1.31 7.77
N LEU A 114 2.44 0.74 6.68
CA LEU A 114 2.29 1.45 5.39
C LEU A 114 1.24 2.56 5.43
N LEU A 115 0.23 2.45 6.29
CA LEU A 115 -0.81 3.47 6.47
C LEU A 115 -0.31 4.70 7.23
N ALA A 116 0.84 4.59 7.90
CA ALA A 116 1.39 5.70 8.64
C ALA A 116 1.85 6.82 7.72
N LEU A 117 1.83 8.06 8.23
CA LEU A 117 2.14 9.26 7.46
C LEU A 117 3.56 9.27 6.88
N ASN A 118 4.50 8.59 7.55
CA ASN A 118 5.88 8.42 7.12
C ASN A 118 6.48 7.15 7.74
N ALA A 119 7.67 6.76 7.27
CA ALA A 119 8.37 5.55 7.71
C ALA A 119 8.62 5.53 9.23
N ASN A 120 8.94 6.68 9.84
CA ASN A 120 9.19 6.79 11.28
C ASN A 120 7.90 6.54 12.10
N ALA A 121 6.78 7.11 11.67
CA ALA A 121 5.47 6.86 12.26
C ALA A 121 5.06 5.39 12.10
N GLY A 122 5.32 4.77 10.96
CA GLY A 122 5.07 3.34 10.72
C GLY A 122 5.90 2.44 11.64
N SER A 123 7.18 2.76 11.80
CA SER A 123 8.08 2.08 12.73
C SER A 123 7.65 2.25 14.19
N SER A 124 7.20 3.45 14.57
CA SER A 124 6.65 3.74 15.90
C SER A 124 5.38 2.92 16.19
N GLN A 125 4.44 2.85 15.23
CA GLN A 125 3.24 2.03 15.36
C GLN A 125 3.56 0.54 15.50
N LEU A 126 4.49 0.01 14.71
CA LEU A 126 4.96 -1.37 14.85
C LEU A 126 5.60 -1.63 16.21
N SER A 127 6.38 -0.68 16.72
CA SER A 127 7.04 -0.80 18.02
C SER A 127 6.03 -0.83 19.17
N ARG A 128 4.99 0.02 19.09
CA ARG A 128 3.85 0.00 20.02
C ARG A 128 3.09 -1.33 19.94
N LEU A 129 2.75 -1.81 18.74
CA LEU A 129 2.07 -3.09 18.54
C LEU A 129 2.85 -4.25 19.17
N ARG A 130 4.17 -4.29 19.00
CA ARG A 130 5.03 -5.30 19.63
C ARG A 130 5.09 -5.18 21.16
N LYS A 131 4.96 -3.97 21.71
CA LYS A 131 4.87 -3.76 23.16
C LYS A 131 3.57 -4.36 23.69
N GLU A 132 2.44 -4.06 23.06
CA GLU A 132 1.16 -4.62 23.47
C GLU A 132 1.11 -6.14 23.35
N LEU A 133 1.61 -6.70 22.24
CA LEU A 133 1.72 -8.15 22.09
C LEU A 133 2.58 -8.80 23.18
N ARG A 134 3.64 -8.14 23.66
CA ARG A 134 4.44 -8.64 24.79
C ARG A 134 3.70 -8.55 26.12
N ASN A 135 2.99 -7.45 26.37
CA ASN A 135 2.16 -7.29 27.56
C ASN A 135 1.10 -8.40 27.65
N LEU A 136 0.56 -8.81 26.50
CA LEU A 136 -0.46 -9.87 26.39
C LEU A 136 0.12 -11.30 26.31
N GLY A 137 1.44 -11.48 26.47
CA GLY A 137 2.05 -12.81 26.48
C GLY A 137 2.09 -13.50 25.11
N ALA A 138 2.17 -12.75 24.01
CA ALA A 138 2.16 -13.32 22.66
C ALA A 138 3.32 -14.29 22.40
N SER A 139 3.04 -15.36 21.64
CA SER A 139 4.04 -16.36 21.28
C SER A 139 5.19 -15.77 20.45
N SER A 140 6.35 -16.43 20.50
CA SER A 140 7.54 -16.06 19.72
C SER A 140 7.28 -15.97 18.21
N GLN A 141 6.35 -16.79 17.69
CA GLN A 141 5.97 -16.78 16.27
C GLN A 141 5.26 -15.49 15.87
N ILE A 142 4.32 -15.00 16.67
CA ILE A 142 3.59 -13.74 16.43
C ILE A 142 4.57 -12.55 16.54
N SER A 143 5.44 -12.58 17.54
CA SER A 143 6.49 -11.58 17.74
C SER A 143 7.47 -11.50 16.55
N LYS A 144 7.82 -12.64 15.95
CA LYS A 144 8.66 -12.67 14.73
C LYS A 144 7.91 -12.17 13.49
N ALA A 145 6.62 -12.48 13.37
CA ALA A 145 5.80 -12.09 12.22
C ALA A 145 5.62 -10.58 12.04
N THR A 146 5.80 -9.80 13.11
CA THR A 146 5.66 -8.33 13.11
C THR A 146 7.01 -7.59 13.00
N LYS A 147 8.12 -8.31 12.80
CA LYS A 147 9.44 -7.72 12.53
C LYS A 147 9.62 -7.53 11.03
N PHE A 148 9.83 -6.29 10.61
CA PHE A 148 10.05 -5.90 9.21
C PHE A 148 11.36 -5.14 9.11
N SER A 149 12.41 -5.81 8.63
CA SER A 149 13.74 -5.22 8.47
C SER A 149 13.74 -4.11 7.41
N ASP A 150 12.96 -4.27 6.35
CA ASP A 150 12.91 -3.33 5.21
C ASP A 150 12.42 -1.94 5.66
N ILE A 151 11.35 -1.88 6.45
CA ILE A 151 10.81 -0.63 7.04
C ILE A 151 11.82 0.02 7.98
N THR A 152 12.59 -0.80 8.71
CA THR A 152 13.61 -0.30 9.66
C THR A 152 14.81 0.28 8.91
N LYS A 153 15.18 -0.32 7.77
CA LYS A 153 16.26 0.17 6.91
C LYS A 153 15.90 1.53 6.30
N ASP A 154 14.67 1.67 5.79
CA ASP A 154 14.19 2.94 5.23
C ASP A 154 14.22 4.07 6.28
N VAL A 155 13.85 3.79 7.53
CA VAL A 155 13.97 4.76 8.64
C VAL A 155 15.42 5.15 8.91
N ASN A 156 16.33 4.19 8.94
CA ASN A 156 17.75 4.45 9.21
C ASN A 156 18.42 5.25 8.08
N GLU A 157 18.03 5.03 6.82
CA GLU A 157 18.52 5.82 5.69
C GLU A 157 17.97 7.26 5.72
N ILE A 158 16.70 7.44 6.09
CA ILE A 158 16.11 8.79 6.28
C ILE A 158 16.83 9.55 7.41
N GLN A 159 17.17 8.89 8.51
CA GLN A 159 17.88 9.52 9.64
C GLN A 159 19.34 9.87 9.34
N LYS A 160 20.02 9.11 8.47
CA LYS A 160 21.40 9.41 8.06
C LYS A 160 21.51 10.59 7.08
N ASN A 161 20.42 10.92 6.40
CA ASN A 161 20.36 11.96 5.37
C ASN A 161 19.68 13.25 5.87
N GLN A 162 19.43 13.37 7.18
CA GLN A 162 19.02 14.61 7.88
C GLN A 162 20.21 15.25 8.57
#